data_AF-A0AAV4EFW0-F1
#
_entry.id   AF-A0AAV4EFW0-F1
#
_cell.length_a   1.000
_cell.length_b   1.000
_cell.length_c   1.000
_cell.angle_alpha   90.00
_cell.angle_beta   90.00
_cell.angle_gamma   90.00
#
_symmetry.space_group_name_H-M   'P 1'
#
loop_
_entity.id
_entity.type
_entity.pdbx_description
1 polymer ?
#
loop_
_entity_poly.entity_id
_entity_poly.type
_entity_poly.pdbx_seq_one_letter_code
_entity_poly.pdbx_strand_id
1 'polypeptide(L)'
;MGVISTGLHPWHLRLMKSFNESCMMVRKPALELRSYLNNVNLKYPKANFLLYGRRGSGKTMTMHQIIQGCHKDGWIIVHVPWAGQWVRGWYKEVAVSTYKPGRYDLPSDSADWLNHFRAQNQNKIKELKTTSEYLWTKREKAEVGTSFDEIINFGLSRLKFSSDCVGVILKELREQAESQG
;
A
#
# COMPACT_ATOMS: atom_id res chain seq x y z
N MET A 1 1.78 13.00 -11.49
CA MET A 1 2.79 12.29 -10.65
C MET A 1 2.18 11.61 -9.41
N GLY A 2 0.94 11.08 -9.48
CA GLY A 2 0.18 10.79 -8.26
C GLY A 2 0.70 9.63 -7.39
N VAL A 3 1.31 8.60 -7.98
CA VAL A 3 1.59 7.33 -7.25
C VAL A 3 2.92 7.34 -6.51
N ILE A 4 3.87 8.13 -7.00
CA ILE A 4 5.27 8.17 -6.53
C ILE A 4 5.45 9.26 -5.47
N SER A 5 4.60 10.29 -5.44
CA SER A 5 4.74 11.41 -4.50
C SER A 5 4.64 10.97 -3.04
N THR A 6 3.83 9.94 -2.77
CA THR A 6 3.74 9.33 -1.45
C THR A 6 4.60 8.07 -1.44
N GLY A 7 5.64 8.03 -0.60
CA GLY A 7 6.49 6.85 -0.42
C GLY A 7 7.89 6.88 -1.04
N LEU A 8 8.22 7.90 -1.83
CA LEU A 8 9.59 8.11 -2.28
C LEU A 8 10.46 8.65 -1.13
N HIS A 9 11.74 8.24 -1.08
CA HIS A 9 12.65 8.72 -0.05
C HIS A 9 12.82 10.26 -0.14
N PRO A 10 12.80 11.01 0.99
CA PRO A 10 12.85 12.48 1.01
C PRO A 10 13.96 13.13 0.17
N TRP A 11 15.15 12.54 0.13
CA TRP A 11 16.25 12.98 -0.74
C TRP A 11 15.86 13.06 -2.22
N HIS A 12 15.17 12.07 -2.76
CA HIS A 12 14.75 12.08 -4.17
C HIS A 12 13.61 13.07 -4.40
N LEU A 13 12.68 13.21 -3.45
CA LEU A 13 11.62 14.24 -3.53
C LEU A 13 12.22 15.65 -3.54
N ARG A 14 13.25 15.89 -2.71
CA ARG A 14 13.98 17.15 -2.71
C ARG A 14 14.66 17.40 -4.04
N LEU A 15 15.33 16.39 -4.61
CA LEU A 15 15.98 16.48 -5.92
C LEU A 15 14.98 16.88 -7.01
N MET A 16 13.83 16.19 -7.08
CA MET A 16 12.77 16.47 -8.04
C MET A 16 12.20 17.88 -7.86
N LYS A 17 11.98 18.31 -6.61
CA LYS A 17 11.50 19.66 -6.30
C LYS A 17 12.51 20.74 -6.72
N SER A 18 13.81 20.51 -6.50
CA SER A 18 14.86 21.46 -6.87
C SER A 18 14.97 21.66 -8.38
N PHE A 19 14.85 20.58 -9.17
CA PHE A 19 14.88 20.68 -10.63
C PHE A 19 13.52 21.00 -11.27
N ASN A 20 12.46 21.07 -10.45
CA ASN A 20 11.07 21.24 -10.90
C ASN A 20 10.63 20.21 -11.97
N GLU A 21 11.23 19.03 -11.93
CA GLU A 21 10.98 17.93 -12.86
C GLU A 21 11.14 16.59 -12.13
N SER A 22 10.49 15.56 -12.66
CA SER A 22 10.59 14.20 -12.11
C SER A 22 10.99 13.20 -13.15
N CYS A 23 12.29 13.24 -13.42
CA CYS A 23 12.97 12.34 -14.32
C CYS A 23 13.43 11.09 -13.57
N MET A 24 13.20 9.92 -14.15
CA MET A 24 13.71 8.64 -13.65
C MET A 24 14.54 7.96 -14.73
N MET A 25 15.73 7.50 -14.36
CA MET A 25 16.59 6.73 -15.25
C MET A 25 16.01 5.33 -15.49
N VAL A 26 15.87 4.93 -16.75
CA VAL A 26 15.50 3.56 -17.13
C VAL A 26 16.71 2.65 -16.91
N ARG A 27 16.53 1.54 -16.17
CA ARG A 27 17.62 0.63 -15.83
C ARG A 27 17.32 -0.78 -16.32
N LYS A 28 18.37 -1.53 -16.66
CA LYS A 28 18.25 -2.93 -17.11
C LYS A 28 17.40 -3.81 -16.18
N PRO A 29 17.56 -3.78 -14.84
CA PRO A 29 16.74 -4.60 -13.95
C PRO A 29 15.25 -4.21 -13.96
N ALA A 30 14.92 -2.95 -14.26
CA ALA A 30 13.53 -2.54 -14.42
C ALA A 30 12.92 -3.11 -15.71
N LEU A 31 13.67 -3.08 -16.81
CA LEU A 31 13.21 -3.66 -18.07
C LEU A 31 13.00 -5.18 -17.96
N GLU A 32 13.92 -5.86 -17.29
CA GLU A 32 13.82 -7.30 -17.03
C GLU A 32 12.59 -7.63 -16.17
N LEU A 33 12.42 -6.96 -15.03
CA LEU A 33 11.26 -7.19 -14.15
C LEU A 33 9.93 -6.84 -14.84
N ARG A 34 9.91 -5.79 -15.67
CA ARG A 34 8.75 -5.45 -16.48
C ARG A 34 8.44 -6.53 -17.51
N SER A 35 9.46 -7.12 -18.14
CA SER A 35 9.29 -8.25 -19.06
C SER A 35 8.68 -9.46 -18.34
N TYR A 36 9.15 -9.79 -17.13
CA TYR A 36 8.53 -10.86 -16.35
C TYR A 36 7.07 -10.56 -16.04
N LEU A 37 6.75 -9.37 -15.52
CA LEU A 37 5.37 -8.98 -15.19
C LEU A 37 4.42 -9.05 -16.39
N ASN A 38 4.87 -8.65 -17.58
CA ASN A 38 4.06 -8.73 -18.80
C ASN A 38 3.76 -10.19 -19.22
N ASN A 39 4.58 -11.15 -18.80
CA ASN A 39 4.43 -12.57 -19.12
C ASN A 39 3.91 -13.40 -17.93
N VAL A 40 3.56 -12.77 -16.80
CA VAL A 40 2.99 -13.49 -15.65
C VAL A 40 1.60 -13.99 -16.01
N ASN A 41 1.38 -15.30 -15.84
CA ASN A 41 0.05 -15.87 -15.89
C ASN A 41 -0.58 -15.84 -14.49
N LEU A 42 -1.66 -15.07 -14.34
CA LEU A 42 -2.37 -14.83 -13.07
C LEU A 42 -3.09 -16.08 -12.53
N LYS A 43 -3.26 -17.13 -13.34
CA LYS A 43 -3.84 -18.42 -12.90
C LYS A 43 -2.92 -19.22 -11.98
N TYR A 44 -1.61 -18.95 -12.04
CA TYR A 44 -0.64 -19.62 -11.18
C TYR A 44 -0.48 -18.85 -9.85
N PRO A 45 0.07 -19.50 -8.81
CA PRO A 45 0.39 -18.82 -7.57
C PRO A 45 1.22 -17.55 -7.80
N LYS A 46 0.99 -16.53 -6.97
CA LYS A 46 1.65 -15.22 -7.10
C LYS A 46 3.17 -15.33 -7.25
N ALA A 47 3.71 -14.66 -8.27
CA ALA A 47 5.14 -14.55 -8.45
C ALA A 47 5.74 -13.57 -7.43
N ASN A 48 6.80 -13.97 -6.73
CA ASN A 48 7.51 -13.12 -5.77
C ASN A 48 8.86 -12.69 -6.36
N PHE A 49 9.10 -11.38 -6.42
CA PHE A 49 10.34 -10.82 -6.93
C PHE A 49 11.14 -10.14 -5.81
N LEU A 50 12.46 -10.34 -5.79
CA LEU A 50 13.36 -9.72 -4.83
C LEU A 50 14.42 -8.87 -5.54
N LEU A 51 14.39 -7.56 -5.31
CA LEU A 51 15.44 -6.64 -5.75
C LEU A 51 16.55 -6.58 -4.69
N TYR A 52 17.71 -7.15 -4.98
CA TYR A 52 18.88 -7.16 -4.08
C TYR A 52 20.10 -6.46 -4.69
N GLY A 53 21.11 -6.20 -3.86
CA GLY A 53 22.37 -5.55 -4.26
C GLY A 53 22.92 -4.57 -3.22
N ARG A 54 24.09 -3.99 -3.51
CA ARG A 54 24.83 -3.07 -2.60
C ARG A 54 24.00 -1.86 -2.16
N ARG A 55 24.29 -1.30 -0.99
CA ARG A 55 23.65 -0.04 -0.52
C ARG A 55 23.85 1.05 -1.57
N GLY A 56 22.80 1.83 -1.85
CA GLY A 56 22.86 2.89 -2.87
C GLY A 56 22.77 2.41 -4.32
N SER A 57 22.60 1.11 -4.60
CA SER A 57 22.52 0.59 -5.98
C SER A 57 21.23 0.95 -6.75
N GLY A 58 20.33 1.76 -6.18
CA GLY A 58 19.10 2.22 -6.82
C GLY A 58 17.93 1.23 -6.86
N LYS A 59 17.92 0.20 -6.00
CA LYS A 59 16.83 -0.80 -5.90
C LYS A 59 15.45 -0.16 -5.71
N THR A 60 15.35 0.78 -4.78
CA THR A 60 14.10 1.48 -4.48
C THR A 60 13.60 2.26 -5.69
N MET A 61 14.48 2.92 -6.45
CA MET A 61 14.09 3.64 -7.67
C MET A 61 13.62 2.68 -8.78
N THR A 62 14.30 1.54 -8.94
CA THR A 62 13.85 0.47 -9.84
C THR A 62 12.45 -0.02 -9.46
N MET A 63 12.16 -0.21 -8.18
CA MET A 63 10.83 -0.60 -7.70
C MET A 63 9.77 0.46 -8.03
N HIS A 64 10.07 1.75 -7.81
CA HIS A 64 9.15 2.84 -8.13
C HIS A 64 8.87 2.95 -9.64
N GLN A 65 9.86 2.68 -10.48
CA GLN A 65 9.66 2.63 -11.94
C GLN A 65 8.64 1.54 -12.33
N ILE A 66 8.70 0.38 -11.67
CA ILE A 66 7.76 -0.73 -11.91
C ILE A 66 6.37 -0.41 -11.37
N ILE A 67 6.27 0.10 -10.14
CA ILE A 67 5.00 0.52 -9.53
C ILE A 67 4.27 1.53 -10.43
N GLN A 68 5.01 2.50 -10.98
CA GLN A 68 4.45 3.48 -11.90
C GLN A 68 3.94 2.84 -13.20
N GLY A 69 4.64 1.83 -13.71
CA GLY A 69 4.19 1.02 -14.85
C GLY A 69 2.89 0.29 -14.54
N CYS A 70 2.84 -0.48 -13.45
CA CYS A 70 1.64 -1.22 -13.04
C CYS A 70 0.44 -0.30 -12.80
N HIS A 71 0.66 0.89 -12.21
CA HIS A 71 -0.42 1.84 -12.03
C HIS A 71 -0.98 2.33 -13.37
N LYS A 72 -0.12 2.60 -14.37
CA LYS A 72 -0.56 2.97 -15.73
C LYS A 72 -1.37 1.85 -16.39
N ASP A 73 -1.03 0.59 -16.11
CA ASP A 73 -1.76 -0.57 -16.65
C ASP A 73 -3.08 -0.85 -15.92
N GLY A 74 -3.48 -0.03 -14.95
CA GLY A 74 -4.74 -0.23 -14.26
C GLY A 74 -4.66 -1.19 -13.06
N TRP A 75 -3.48 -1.49 -12.52
CA TRP A 75 -3.38 -2.33 -11.32
C TRP A 75 -3.70 -1.57 -10.02
N ILE A 76 -4.15 -2.29 -8.99
CA ILE A 76 -4.24 -1.77 -7.62
C ILE A 76 -2.85 -1.88 -6.99
N ILE A 77 -2.38 -0.78 -6.41
CA ILE A 77 -1.03 -0.68 -5.83
C ILE A 77 -1.12 -0.75 -4.31
N VAL A 78 -0.49 -1.77 -3.74
CA VAL A 78 -0.30 -1.92 -2.29
C VAL A 78 1.19 -1.74 -2.00
N HIS A 79 1.61 -0.51 -1.73
CA HIS A 79 3.02 -0.19 -1.48
C HIS A 79 3.26 0.15 -0.01
N VAL A 80 4.35 -0.39 0.54
CA VAL A 80 4.88 -0.02 1.85
C VAL A 80 6.23 0.68 1.64
N PRO A 81 6.33 2.01 1.82
CA PRO A 81 7.56 2.76 1.56
C PRO A 81 8.79 2.25 2.30
N TRP A 82 8.62 1.97 3.60
CA TRP A 82 9.68 1.43 4.44
C TRP A 82 9.10 0.66 5.62
N ALA A 83 9.10 -0.68 5.53
CA ALA A 83 8.64 -1.55 6.61
C ALA A 83 9.46 -1.40 7.91
N GLY A 84 10.70 -0.90 7.82
CA GLY A 84 11.55 -0.65 8.99
C GLY A 84 10.95 0.36 9.97
N GLN A 85 10.12 1.29 9.49
CA GLN A 85 9.42 2.27 10.33
C GLN A 85 8.57 1.59 11.41
N TRP A 86 7.90 0.49 11.05
CA TRP A 86 6.95 -0.19 11.92
C TRP A 86 7.59 -1.12 12.94
N VAL A 87 8.82 -1.59 12.68
CA VAL A 87 9.43 -2.69 13.47
C VAL A 87 10.70 -2.30 14.22
N ARG A 88 11.34 -1.19 13.88
CA ARG A 88 12.66 -0.80 14.46
C ARG A 88 12.57 0.19 15.62
N GLY A 89 11.38 0.38 16.21
CA GLY A 89 11.16 1.38 17.27
C GLY A 89 11.02 2.82 16.76
N TRP A 90 10.81 3.01 15.44
CA TRP A 90 10.57 4.32 14.82
C TRP A 90 9.08 4.57 14.59
N TYR A 91 8.22 3.73 15.18
CA TYR A 91 6.78 3.90 15.18
C TYR A 91 6.40 5.11 16.04
N LYS A 92 5.29 5.74 15.72
CA LYS A 92 4.83 6.96 16.41
C LYS A 92 4.11 6.64 17.72
N GLU A 93 3.33 5.56 17.72
CA GLU A 93 2.43 5.19 18.79
C GLU A 93 2.18 3.69 18.76
N VAL A 94 2.03 3.07 19.94
CA VAL A 94 1.67 1.66 20.09
C VAL A 94 0.47 1.56 21.01
N ALA A 95 -0.53 0.77 20.60
CA ALA A 95 -1.68 0.42 21.43
C ALA A 95 -1.83 -1.10 21.50
N VAL A 96 -2.44 -1.61 22.58
CA VAL A 96 -2.85 -3.01 22.63
C VAL A 96 -4.03 -3.21 21.69
N SER A 97 -3.96 -4.24 20.85
CA SER A 97 -5.00 -4.49 19.87
C SER A 97 -6.32 -4.86 20.52
N THR A 98 -7.40 -4.21 20.08
CA THR A 98 -8.76 -4.55 20.51
C THR A 98 -9.36 -5.73 19.75
N TYR A 99 -8.87 -6.01 18.54
CA TYR A 99 -9.38 -7.08 17.70
C TYR A 99 -8.85 -8.46 18.12
N LYS A 100 -7.54 -8.57 18.39
CA LYS A 100 -6.93 -9.84 18.81
C LYS A 100 -6.02 -9.68 20.03
N PRO A 101 -6.31 -10.36 21.15
CA PRO A 101 -5.44 -10.37 22.31
C PRO A 101 -4.00 -10.81 21.95
N GLY A 102 -3.02 -10.15 22.55
CA GLY A 102 -1.59 -10.42 22.33
C GLY A 102 -1.00 -9.75 21.08
N ARG A 103 -1.79 -8.98 20.32
CA ARG A 103 -1.28 -8.10 19.25
C ARG A 103 -1.14 -6.66 19.73
N TYR A 104 -0.24 -5.94 19.06
CA TYR A 104 -0.07 -4.50 19.22
C TYR A 104 -0.37 -3.82 17.90
N ASP A 105 -1.11 -2.73 17.99
CA ASP A 105 -1.52 -1.90 16.88
C ASP A 105 -0.63 -0.65 16.83
N LEU A 106 -0.47 -0.10 15.63
CA LEU A 106 0.27 1.14 15.38
C LEU A 106 -0.71 2.17 14.78
N PRO A 107 -1.55 2.82 15.61
CA PRO A 107 -2.66 3.64 15.13
C PRO A 107 -2.24 4.77 14.19
N SER A 108 -1.22 5.52 14.60
CA SER A 108 -0.71 6.67 13.85
C SER A 108 -0.04 6.26 12.54
N ASP A 109 0.82 5.24 12.54
CA ASP A 109 1.48 4.74 11.33
C ASP A 109 0.50 4.07 10.35
N SER A 110 -0.53 3.39 10.88
CA SER A 110 -1.58 2.80 10.05
C SER A 110 -2.42 3.86 9.36
N ALA A 111 -2.73 4.98 10.04
CA ALA A 111 -3.42 6.10 9.43
C ALA A 111 -2.60 6.77 8.31
N ASP A 112 -1.29 6.93 8.50
CA ASP A 112 -0.39 7.40 7.45
C ASP A 112 -0.38 6.46 6.24
N TRP A 113 -0.35 5.15 6.49
CA TRP A 113 -0.41 4.16 5.42
C TRP A 113 -1.76 4.16 4.70
N LEU A 114 -2.88 4.33 5.40
CA LEU A 114 -4.21 4.46 4.80
C LEU A 114 -4.28 5.68 3.86
N ASN A 115 -3.74 6.82 4.28
CA ASN A 115 -3.62 8.01 3.41
C ASN A 115 -2.75 7.74 2.19
N HIS A 116 -1.62 7.06 2.37
CA HIS A 116 -0.72 6.67 1.29
C HIS A 116 -1.41 5.72 0.29
N PHE A 117 -2.07 4.68 0.77
CA PHE A 117 -2.85 3.75 -0.05
C PHE A 117 -3.98 4.48 -0.80
N ARG A 118 -4.66 5.41 -0.12
CA ARG A 118 -5.70 6.25 -0.73
C ARG A 118 -5.16 7.07 -1.90
N ALA A 119 -4.04 7.77 -1.69
CA ALA A 119 -3.40 8.59 -2.70
C ALA A 119 -2.97 7.79 -3.94
N GLN A 120 -2.52 6.55 -3.75
CA GLN A 120 -2.07 5.69 -4.85
C GLN A 120 -3.20 5.14 -5.72
N ASN A 121 -4.41 4.99 -5.17
CA ASN A 121 -5.51 4.28 -5.83
C ASN A 121 -6.81 5.09 -5.90
N GLN A 122 -6.75 6.43 -5.81
CA GLN A 122 -7.92 7.32 -5.67
C GLN A 122 -9.07 7.01 -6.64
N ASN A 123 -8.75 6.64 -7.88
CA ASN A 123 -9.76 6.39 -8.91
C ASN A 123 -10.50 5.04 -8.75
N LYS A 124 -9.92 4.06 -8.03
CA LYS A 124 -10.43 2.68 -7.95
C LYS A 124 -11.01 2.32 -6.59
N ILE A 125 -10.60 3.03 -5.53
CA ILE A 125 -11.01 2.73 -4.16
C ILE A 125 -12.53 2.82 -3.97
N LYS A 126 -13.22 3.67 -4.73
CA LYS A 126 -14.68 3.79 -4.65
C LYS A 126 -15.43 2.59 -5.25
N GLU A 127 -14.80 1.88 -6.18
CA GLU A 127 -15.38 0.71 -6.83
C GLU A 127 -15.18 -0.55 -5.99
N LEU A 128 -14.11 -0.59 -5.19
CA LEU A 128 -13.82 -1.68 -4.27
C LEU A 128 -14.75 -1.61 -3.05
N LYS A 129 -15.42 -2.72 -2.78
CA LYS A 129 -16.40 -2.87 -1.71
C LYS A 129 -16.09 -4.08 -0.86
N THR A 130 -16.52 -4.06 0.39
CA THR A 130 -16.44 -5.23 1.27
C THR A 130 -17.36 -6.34 0.80
N THR A 131 -16.87 -7.57 0.92
CA THR A 131 -17.64 -8.80 0.71
C THR A 131 -18.15 -9.37 2.03
N SER A 132 -17.54 -8.97 3.16
CA SER A 132 -17.90 -9.39 4.51
C SER A 132 -18.32 -8.23 5.42
N GLU A 133 -19.07 -8.55 6.48
CA GLU A 133 -19.37 -7.60 7.56
C GLU A 133 -18.18 -7.52 8.54
N TYR A 134 -17.85 -6.32 8.99
CA TYR A 134 -16.80 -6.06 9.97
C TYR A 134 -17.34 -5.28 11.16
N LEU A 135 -17.06 -5.77 12.36
CA LEU A 135 -17.52 -5.20 13.63
C LEU A 135 -16.31 -4.68 14.42
N TRP A 136 -16.26 -3.37 14.68
CA TRP A 136 -15.25 -2.77 15.57
C TRP A 136 -15.79 -2.57 16.98
N THR A 137 -17.03 -2.08 17.08
CA THR A 137 -17.76 -1.94 18.34
C THR A 137 -19.23 -2.29 18.15
N LYS A 138 -20.04 -2.28 19.23
CA LYS A 138 -21.49 -2.48 19.12
C LYS A 138 -22.20 -1.44 18.24
N ARG A 139 -21.59 -0.27 18.03
CA ARG A 139 -22.16 0.84 17.24
C ARG A 139 -21.43 1.05 15.91
N GLU A 140 -20.16 0.68 15.83
CA GLU A 140 -19.32 0.89 14.65
C GLU A 140 -19.13 -0.43 13.91
N LYS A 141 -19.74 -0.51 12.74
CA LYS A 141 -19.69 -1.67 11.86
C LYS A 141 -19.62 -1.23 10.40
N ALA A 142 -19.00 -2.03 9.56
CA ALA A 142 -19.06 -1.92 8.10
C ALA A 142 -19.87 -3.12 7.59
N GLU A 143 -20.96 -2.81 6.90
CA GLU A 143 -21.82 -3.83 6.30
C GLU A 143 -21.20 -4.35 5.00
N VAL A 144 -21.79 -5.41 4.46
CA VAL A 144 -21.40 -5.90 3.13
C VAL A 144 -21.71 -4.82 2.10
N GLY A 145 -20.74 -4.54 1.22
CA GLY A 145 -20.88 -3.51 0.18
C GLY A 145 -20.37 -2.13 0.57
N THR A 146 -19.88 -1.92 1.80
CA THR A 146 -19.21 -0.68 2.22
C THR A 146 -17.98 -0.43 1.34
N SER A 147 -17.83 0.80 0.83
CA SER A 147 -16.71 1.14 -0.04
C SER A 147 -15.40 1.20 0.74
N PHE A 148 -14.27 0.91 0.09
CA PHE A 148 -12.97 1.03 0.76
C PHE A 148 -12.65 2.47 1.15
N ASP A 149 -13.20 3.46 0.43
CA ASP A 149 -13.03 4.88 0.77
C ASP A 149 -13.67 5.19 2.13
N GLU A 150 -14.87 4.65 2.40
CA GLU A 150 -15.55 4.77 3.68
C GLU A 150 -14.76 4.12 4.82
N ILE A 151 -14.17 2.94 4.59
CA ILE A 151 -13.33 2.26 5.58
C ILE A 151 -12.07 3.10 5.89
N ILE A 152 -11.44 3.66 4.87
CA ILE A 152 -10.30 4.55 5.03
C ILE A 152 -10.72 5.79 5.84
N ASN A 153 -11.81 6.45 5.47
CA ASN A 153 -12.31 7.62 6.19
C ASN A 153 -12.64 7.29 7.66
N PHE A 154 -13.23 6.13 7.92
CA PHE A 154 -13.49 5.65 9.28
C PHE A 154 -12.18 5.51 10.06
N GLY A 155 -11.19 4.78 9.53
CA GLY A 155 -9.89 4.59 10.17
C GLY A 155 -9.10 5.89 10.40
N LEU A 156 -9.28 6.90 9.54
CA LEU A 156 -8.68 8.22 9.71
C LEU A 156 -9.41 9.07 10.78
N SER A 157 -10.73 8.96 10.88
CA SER A 157 -11.54 9.67 11.88
C SER A 157 -11.43 9.05 13.28
N ARG A 158 -11.25 7.73 13.34
CA ARG A 158 -11.12 6.93 14.56
C ARG A 158 -9.78 6.21 14.54
N LEU A 159 -8.71 6.96 14.83
CA LEU A 159 -7.33 6.46 14.79
C LEU A 159 -7.14 5.13 15.53
N LYS A 160 -7.84 4.91 16.65
CA LYS A 160 -7.81 3.65 17.40
C LYS A 160 -8.06 2.41 16.53
N PHE A 161 -8.92 2.49 15.52
CA PHE A 161 -9.28 1.38 14.64
C PHE A 161 -8.54 1.39 13.30
N SER A 162 -7.59 2.31 13.09
CA SER A 162 -6.88 2.43 11.82
C SER A 162 -6.09 1.16 11.47
N SER A 163 -5.46 0.52 12.46
CA SER A 163 -4.71 -0.74 12.26
C SER A 163 -5.64 -1.87 11.83
N ASP A 164 -6.83 -1.96 12.43
CA ASP A 164 -7.85 -2.92 12.02
C ASP A 164 -8.35 -2.64 10.59
N CYS A 165 -8.58 -1.37 10.24
CA CYS A 165 -8.98 -0.97 8.89
C CYS A 165 -7.94 -1.37 7.82
N VAL A 166 -6.64 -1.25 8.13
CA VAL A 166 -5.56 -1.76 7.26
C VAL A 166 -5.70 -3.27 7.08
N GLY A 167 -5.93 -4.01 8.17
CA GLY A 167 -6.14 -5.45 8.13
C GLY A 167 -7.34 -5.85 7.28
N VAL A 168 -8.46 -5.13 7.40
CA VAL A 168 -9.68 -5.35 6.60
C VAL A 168 -9.40 -5.15 5.11
N ILE A 169 -8.77 -4.03 4.72
CA ILE A 169 -8.45 -3.74 3.32
C ILE A 169 -7.54 -4.82 2.74
N LEU A 170 -6.48 -5.21 3.44
CA LEU A 170 -5.55 -6.24 2.96
C LEU A 170 -6.22 -7.62 2.83
N LYS A 171 -7.13 -7.95 3.76
CA LYS A 171 -7.91 -9.19 3.71
C LYS A 171 -8.84 -9.21 2.49
N GLU A 172 -9.66 -8.18 2.33
CA GLU A 172 -10.61 -8.07 1.22
C GLU A 172 -9.90 -8.05 -0.14
N LEU A 173 -8.80 -7.31 -0.28
CA LEU A 173 -8.01 -7.30 -1.52
C LEU A 173 -7.52 -8.70 -1.89
N ARG A 174 -7.09 -9.49 -0.90
CA ARG A 174 -6.62 -10.85 -1.13
C ARG A 174 -7.77 -11.76 -1.57
N GLU A 175 -8.89 -11.72 -0.85
CA GLU A 175 -10.06 -12.57 -1.13
C GLU A 175 -10.68 -12.24 -2.51
N GLN A 176 -10.72 -10.96 -2.86
CA GLN A 176 -11.20 -10.51 -4.17
C GLN A 176 -10.22 -10.84 -5.29
N ALA A 177 -8.91 -10.76 -5.05
CA ALA A 177 -7.91 -11.19 -6.03
C ALA A 177 -7.94 -12.71 -6.27
N GLU A 178 -8.26 -13.53 -5.26
CA GLU A 178 -8.38 -14.99 -5.43
C GLU A 178 -9.69 -15.38 -6.14
N SER A 179 -10.75 -14.59 -6.04
CA SER A 179 -12.07 -14.89 -6.62
C SER A 179 -12.34 -14.23 -7.99
N GLN A 180 -11.77 -13.04 -8.24
CA GLN A 180 -12.04 -12.22 -9.42
C GLN A 180 -10.79 -11.97 -10.30
N GLY A 181 -9.59 -12.28 -9.81
CA GLY A 181 -8.30 -12.08 -10.51
C GLY A 181 -7.87 -13.27 -11.36
#